data_AF-A0A7S3DVG1-F1
#
_entry.id   AF-A0A7S3DVG1-F1
#
_cell.length_a   1.000
_cell.length_b   1.000
_cell.length_c   1.000
_cell.angle_alpha   90.00
_cell.angle_beta   90.00
_cell.angle_gamma   90.00
#
_symmetry.space_group_name_H-M   'P 1'
#
loop_
_entity.id
_entity.type
_entity.pdbx_description
1 polymer ?
#
loop_
_entity_poly.entity_id
_entity_poly.type
_entity_poly.pdbx_seq_one_letter_code
_entity_poly.pdbx_strand_id
1 'polypeptide(L)'
;FVFKSWFNGQELNVTQSWKSVLAEFGRCWSFTTDERIYRPGYYGGLKIWVDLQQDDYELESDWAGVMIMAQQPGTLLSTQLPVYAVKPGHESLVSLRKVNFLRERVAPWARCTGEAPYYTQTRCRVECINQVVQQQCQCRRYTDSKDDDALPYCDTSITSANYECVLEILKTEGELQDACQCNLPSCIQTEYEGQISDIDFSNVFLENFDYESFNTTQEYLLDNYISVTINYDRLQYEELTETKAMTFADLLGAIGGSMGFFLGISMLSIFE
;
A
#
# COMPACT_ATOMS: atom_id res chain seq x y z
N PHE A 1 -0.23 -21.86 -1.52
CA PHE A 1 -0.25 -20.44 -1.92
C PHE A 1 0.99 -20.04 -2.73
N VAL A 2 2.00 -19.32 -2.22
CA VAL A 2 3.25 -19.08 -2.99
C VAL A 2 4.07 -20.36 -2.99
N PHE A 3 4.37 -20.94 -4.16
CA PHE A 3 5.13 -22.18 -4.25
C PHE A 3 6.49 -22.02 -4.94
N LYS A 4 6.66 -20.99 -5.77
CA LYS A 4 7.96 -20.56 -6.27
C LYS A 4 8.08 -19.04 -6.26
N SER A 5 9.29 -18.55 -6.00
CA SER A 5 9.58 -17.13 -6.08
C SER A 5 11.04 -16.88 -6.44
N TRP A 6 11.30 -15.77 -7.14
CA TRP A 6 12.62 -15.33 -7.54
C TRP A 6 12.78 -13.84 -7.28
N PHE A 7 13.98 -13.41 -6.89
CA PHE A 7 14.34 -12.01 -6.82
C PHE A 7 15.61 -11.76 -7.65
N ASN A 8 15.58 -10.76 -8.54
CA ASN A 8 16.68 -10.47 -9.48
C ASN A 8 17.15 -11.71 -10.28
N GLY A 9 16.22 -12.62 -10.59
CA GLY A 9 16.49 -13.87 -11.31
C GLY A 9 17.09 -15.01 -10.46
N GLN A 10 17.32 -14.81 -9.16
CA GLN A 10 17.75 -15.86 -8.24
C GLN A 10 16.55 -16.45 -7.51
N GLU A 11 16.48 -17.78 -7.44
CA GLU A 11 15.40 -18.47 -6.75
C GLU A 11 15.50 -18.25 -5.24
N LEU A 12 14.39 -17.87 -4.63
CA LEU A 12 14.27 -17.62 -3.20
C LEU A 12 13.78 -18.88 -2.49
N ASN A 13 14.26 -19.09 -1.26
CA ASN A 13 13.65 -20.06 -0.38
C ASN A 13 12.34 -19.50 0.19
N VAL A 14 11.21 -19.98 -0.35
CA VAL A 14 9.88 -19.46 -0.02
C VAL A 14 9.62 -19.45 1.50
N THR A 15 10.03 -20.49 2.21
CA THR A 15 9.77 -20.61 3.67
C THR A 15 10.55 -19.61 4.53
N GLN A 16 11.67 -19.11 4.03
CA GLN A 16 12.52 -18.15 4.75
C GLN A 16 12.26 -16.70 4.30
N SER A 17 11.97 -16.51 3.02
CA SER A 17 11.83 -15.18 2.42
C SER A 17 10.44 -14.56 2.63
N TRP A 18 9.41 -15.36 2.89
CA TRP A 18 8.03 -14.89 3.05
C TRP A 18 7.58 -15.00 4.50
N LYS A 19 6.91 -13.96 5.00
CA LYS A 19 6.32 -13.93 6.34
C LYS A 19 4.81 -13.89 6.23
N SER A 20 4.13 -14.72 7.02
CA SER A 20 2.67 -14.62 7.16
C SER A 20 2.32 -13.41 8.01
N VAL A 21 1.39 -12.59 7.52
CA VAL A 21 0.84 -11.43 8.24
C VAL A 21 -0.68 -11.54 8.25
N LEU A 22 -1.32 -11.14 9.33
CA LEU A 22 -2.77 -11.04 9.39
C LEU A 22 -3.18 -9.64 8.94
N ALA A 23 -4.19 -9.58 8.09
CA ALA A 23 -4.77 -8.35 7.55
C ALA A 23 -6.30 -8.46 7.58
N GLU A 24 -6.99 -7.41 7.13
CA GLU A 24 -8.46 -7.41 7.02
C GLU A 24 -8.98 -8.47 6.03
N PHE A 25 -8.19 -8.84 5.02
CA PHE A 25 -8.48 -9.94 4.09
C PHE A 25 -8.15 -11.34 4.66
N GLY A 26 -7.78 -11.44 5.93
CA GLY A 26 -7.34 -12.69 6.55
C GLY A 26 -5.83 -12.88 6.49
N ARG A 27 -5.37 -14.10 6.16
CA ARG A 27 -3.94 -14.43 6.13
C ARG A 27 -3.31 -13.97 4.81
N CYS A 28 -2.35 -13.06 4.90
CA CYS A 28 -1.56 -12.58 3.77
C CYS A 28 -0.10 -13.02 3.89
N TRP A 29 0.63 -12.91 2.79
CA TRP A 29 2.07 -13.17 2.72
C TRP A 29 2.81 -11.88 2.35
N SER A 30 3.85 -11.56 3.11
CA SER A 30 4.65 -10.36 2.93
C SER A 30 6.10 -10.74 2.59
N PHE A 31 6.66 -10.03 1.62
CA PHE A 31 8.06 -10.12 1.20
C PHE A 31 8.71 -8.73 1.31
N THR A 32 9.86 -8.68 2.00
CA THR A 32 10.67 -7.47 2.16
C THR A 32 12.14 -7.84 2.03
N THR A 33 12.92 -7.04 1.31
CA THR A 33 14.35 -7.25 1.13
C THR A 33 15.10 -5.92 1.09
N ASP A 34 16.34 -5.92 1.58
CA ASP A 34 17.29 -4.80 1.44
C ASP A 34 18.10 -4.88 0.14
N GLU A 35 17.98 -5.99 -0.59
CA GLU A 35 18.65 -6.17 -1.88
C GLU A 35 18.07 -5.20 -2.92
N ARG A 36 18.97 -4.55 -3.66
CA ARG A 36 18.59 -3.56 -4.67
C ARG A 36 18.14 -4.25 -5.96
N ILE A 37 17.16 -3.66 -6.62
CA ILE A 37 16.79 -4.03 -7.98
C ILE A 37 17.81 -3.41 -8.95
N TYR A 38 18.51 -4.25 -9.72
CA TYR A 38 19.57 -3.81 -10.64
C TYR A 38 19.08 -3.56 -12.07
N ARG A 39 17.93 -4.14 -12.42
CA ARG A 39 17.37 -4.07 -13.77
C ARG A 39 15.88 -3.76 -13.68
N PRO A 40 15.37 -2.71 -14.35
CA PRO A 40 13.93 -2.51 -14.47
C PRO A 40 13.33 -3.53 -15.46
N GLY A 41 12.00 -3.68 -15.45
CA GLY A 41 11.26 -4.55 -16.36
C GLY A 41 11.27 -6.05 -16.02
N TYR A 42 10.90 -6.91 -16.97
CA TYR A 42 10.50 -8.30 -16.69
C TYR A 42 11.55 -9.19 -15.99
N TYR A 43 12.85 -8.98 -16.22
CA TYR A 43 13.91 -9.84 -15.68
C TYR A 43 14.50 -9.38 -14.33
N GLY A 44 13.99 -8.29 -13.77
CA GLY A 44 14.38 -7.80 -12.45
C GLY A 44 13.22 -7.84 -11.45
N GLY A 45 13.49 -7.42 -10.22
CA GLY A 45 12.46 -7.37 -9.18
C GLY A 45 12.07 -8.75 -8.68
N LEU A 46 10.81 -8.89 -8.27
CA LEU A 46 10.26 -10.08 -7.64
C LEU A 46 9.33 -10.80 -8.61
N LYS A 47 9.61 -12.06 -8.92
CA LYS A 47 8.69 -12.94 -9.67
C LYS A 47 8.14 -13.99 -8.72
N ILE A 48 6.84 -14.21 -8.72
CA ILE A 48 6.18 -15.21 -7.87
C ILE A 48 5.20 -16.04 -8.68
N TRP A 49 5.10 -17.31 -8.27
CA TRP A 49 4.10 -18.24 -8.76
C TRP A 49 3.23 -18.64 -7.58
N VAL A 50 1.92 -18.44 -7.78
CA VAL A 50 0.89 -18.68 -6.77
C VAL A 50 -0.07 -19.72 -7.31
N ASP A 51 -0.43 -20.65 -6.45
CA ASP A 51 -1.52 -21.60 -6.65
C ASP A 51 -2.70 -21.16 -5.78
N LEU A 52 -3.83 -20.85 -6.43
CA LEU A 52 -5.07 -20.42 -5.79
C LEU A 52 -5.79 -21.55 -5.08
N GLN A 53 -5.67 -22.80 -5.55
CA GLN A 53 -6.38 -23.96 -5.01
C GLN A 53 -7.89 -23.71 -4.88
N GLN A 54 -8.55 -23.30 -5.97
CA GLN A 54 -9.98 -22.95 -5.98
C GLN A 54 -10.90 -24.07 -5.49
N ASP A 55 -10.47 -25.33 -5.55
CA ASP A 55 -11.22 -26.48 -5.02
C ASP A 55 -11.43 -26.39 -3.48
N ASP A 56 -10.59 -25.64 -2.78
CA ASP A 56 -10.69 -25.41 -1.33
C ASP A 56 -11.51 -24.15 -0.99
N TYR A 57 -12.06 -23.44 -1.99
CA TYR A 57 -12.83 -22.22 -1.75
C TYR A 57 -14.16 -22.55 -1.06
N GLU A 58 -14.56 -21.65 -0.16
CA GLU A 58 -15.90 -21.70 0.43
C GLU A 58 -16.94 -21.32 -0.64
N LEU A 59 -18.14 -21.90 -0.54
CA LEU A 59 -19.23 -21.78 -1.52
C LEU A 59 -19.67 -20.33 -1.84
N GLU A 60 -19.30 -19.36 -0.98
CA GLU A 60 -19.65 -17.94 -1.12
C GLU A 60 -18.51 -17.08 -1.70
N SER A 61 -17.46 -17.70 -2.26
CA SER A 61 -16.33 -16.96 -2.85
C SER A 61 -16.66 -16.49 -4.27
N ASP A 62 -16.97 -15.20 -4.43
CA ASP A 62 -17.38 -14.61 -5.72
C ASP A 62 -16.22 -14.33 -6.71
N TRP A 63 -14.96 -14.41 -6.26
CA TRP A 63 -13.80 -13.99 -7.03
C TRP A 63 -12.59 -14.91 -6.82
N ALA A 64 -11.83 -15.14 -7.89
CA ALA A 64 -10.60 -15.91 -7.88
C ALA A 64 -9.43 -15.07 -8.40
N GLY A 65 -8.41 -14.89 -7.57
CA GLY A 65 -7.26 -14.06 -7.89
C GLY A 65 -6.41 -13.74 -6.68
N VAL A 66 -5.35 -12.95 -6.90
CA VAL A 66 -4.47 -12.44 -5.84
C VAL A 66 -4.49 -10.93 -5.84
N MET A 67 -4.67 -10.35 -4.65
CA MET A 67 -4.55 -8.92 -4.40
C MET A 67 -3.14 -8.58 -3.92
N ILE A 68 -2.43 -7.74 -4.67
CA ILE A 68 -1.05 -7.33 -4.38
C ILE A 68 -1.06 -5.88 -3.87
N MET A 69 -0.38 -5.64 -2.75
CA MET A 69 -0.22 -4.32 -2.16
C MET A 69 1.28 -4.00 -2.02
N ALA A 70 1.73 -2.89 -2.61
CA ALA A 70 3.10 -2.40 -2.48
C ALA A 70 3.11 -1.16 -1.58
N GLN A 71 3.87 -1.21 -0.48
CA GLN A 71 3.89 -0.14 0.53
C GLN A 71 5.29 0.08 1.11
N GLN A 72 5.49 1.23 1.76
CA GLN A 72 6.73 1.54 2.48
C GLN A 72 6.93 0.54 3.63
N PRO A 73 8.16 0.01 3.84
CA PRO A 73 8.41 -0.88 4.96
C PRO A 73 8.03 -0.27 6.31
N GLY A 74 7.32 -1.03 7.14
CA GLY A 74 6.88 -0.63 8.49
C GLY A 74 5.54 0.11 8.54
N THR A 75 4.94 0.49 7.41
CA THR A 75 3.58 1.03 7.42
C THR A 75 2.55 -0.05 7.73
N LEU A 76 1.41 0.36 8.29
CA LEU A 76 0.32 -0.55 8.61
C LEU A 76 -0.32 -1.08 7.32
N LEU A 77 -0.48 -2.40 7.23
CA LEU A 77 -1.22 -3.05 6.15
C LEU A 77 -2.73 -2.81 6.35
N SER A 78 -3.41 -2.28 5.33
CA SER A 78 -4.83 -1.96 5.38
C SER A 78 -5.44 -2.04 3.98
N THR A 79 -6.74 -2.35 3.92
CA THR A 79 -7.54 -2.35 2.69
C THR A 79 -7.70 -0.96 2.07
N GLN A 80 -7.35 0.10 2.79
CA GLN A 80 -7.38 1.48 2.28
C GLN A 80 -6.20 1.80 1.35
N LEU A 81 -5.25 0.88 1.17
CA LEU A 81 -4.12 1.03 0.25
C LEU A 81 -4.52 0.68 -1.19
N PRO A 82 -3.81 1.20 -2.21
CA PRO A 82 -3.96 0.73 -3.58
C PRO A 82 -3.71 -0.78 -3.69
N VAL A 83 -4.65 -1.48 -4.34
CA VAL A 83 -4.60 -2.92 -4.56
C VAL A 83 -4.48 -3.22 -6.05
N TYR A 84 -3.53 -4.08 -6.42
CA TYR A 84 -3.35 -4.60 -7.77
C TYR A 84 -3.86 -6.05 -7.81
N ALA A 85 -5.05 -6.26 -8.36
CA ALA A 85 -5.66 -7.57 -8.48
C ALA A 85 -5.19 -8.28 -9.76
N VAL A 86 -4.69 -9.51 -9.63
CA VAL A 86 -4.24 -10.36 -10.73
C VAL A 86 -5.05 -11.65 -10.77
N LYS A 87 -5.30 -12.17 -11.96
CA LYS A 87 -6.15 -13.35 -12.22
C LYS A 87 -5.32 -14.55 -12.72
N PRO A 88 -5.79 -15.80 -12.54
CA PRO A 88 -5.12 -16.98 -13.05
C PRO A 88 -5.14 -17.08 -14.57
N GLY A 89 -4.30 -17.98 -15.11
CA GLY A 89 -4.26 -18.32 -16.54
C GLY A 89 -3.45 -17.38 -17.43
N HIS A 90 -2.83 -16.36 -16.83
CA HIS A 90 -1.98 -15.40 -17.51
C HIS A 90 -0.73 -15.11 -16.68
N GLU A 91 0.27 -14.50 -17.32
CA GLU A 91 1.37 -13.85 -16.64
C GLU A 91 1.11 -12.35 -16.53
N SER A 92 1.08 -11.85 -15.29
CA SER A 92 0.91 -10.43 -15.00
C SER A 92 2.24 -9.77 -14.68
N LEU A 93 2.43 -8.55 -15.16
CA LEU A 93 3.53 -7.66 -14.79
C LEU A 93 2.96 -6.44 -14.09
N VAL A 94 3.28 -6.33 -12.79
CA VAL A 94 3.00 -5.15 -11.96
C VAL A 94 4.22 -4.24 -12.01
N SER A 95 4.10 -3.18 -12.81
CA SER A 95 5.14 -2.17 -12.97
C SER A 95 4.92 -1.05 -11.96
N LEU A 96 5.84 -0.90 -11.00
CA LEU A 96 5.77 0.08 -9.92
C LEU A 96 6.57 1.34 -10.26
N ARG A 97 6.11 2.47 -9.74
CA ARG A 97 6.80 3.77 -9.70
C ARG A 97 6.86 4.23 -8.26
N LYS A 98 8.07 4.49 -7.77
CA LYS A 98 8.28 5.02 -6.41
C LYS A 98 8.06 6.52 -6.40
N VAL A 99 7.18 6.99 -5.52
CA VAL A 99 6.88 8.42 -5.34
C VAL A 99 7.17 8.81 -3.89
N ASN A 100 8.10 9.76 -3.71
CA ASN A 100 8.41 10.35 -2.42
C ASN A 100 7.65 11.67 -2.26
N PHE A 101 6.90 11.80 -1.18
CA PHE A 101 6.22 13.03 -0.81
C PHE A 101 7.01 13.78 0.28
N LEU A 102 7.39 15.02 0.00
CA LEU A 102 8.02 15.96 0.92
C LEU A 102 7.12 17.20 1.06
N ARG A 103 6.17 17.15 1.99
CA ARG A 103 5.19 18.22 2.21
C ARG A 103 5.75 19.32 3.12
N GLU A 104 5.22 20.53 3.01
CA GLU A 104 5.63 21.67 3.83
C GLU A 104 5.19 21.45 5.28
N ARG A 105 6.11 21.71 6.21
CA ARG A 105 5.96 21.40 7.65
C ARG A 105 5.79 22.64 8.51
N VAL A 106 6.11 23.81 7.95
CA VAL A 106 6.15 25.05 8.70
C VAL A 106 4.81 25.78 8.57
N ALA A 107 4.18 26.07 9.72
CA ALA A 107 2.99 26.91 9.78
C ALA A 107 3.26 28.32 9.21
N PRO A 108 2.27 29.00 8.60
CA PRO A 108 0.88 28.58 8.39
C PRO A 108 0.63 27.71 7.15
N TRP A 109 1.67 27.36 6.38
CA TRP A 109 1.53 26.59 5.14
C TRP A 109 1.42 25.08 5.36
N ALA A 110 1.85 24.59 6.52
CA ALA A 110 1.78 23.18 6.87
C ALA A 110 0.36 22.60 6.71
N ARG A 111 0.24 21.58 5.87
CA ARG A 111 -0.99 20.79 5.65
C ARG A 111 -0.73 19.29 5.81
N CYS A 112 0.20 18.93 6.67
CA CYS A 112 0.60 17.56 6.97
C CYS A 112 0.96 17.42 8.45
N THR A 113 1.09 16.19 8.94
CA THR A 113 1.61 15.90 10.28
C THR A 113 2.40 14.60 10.30
N GLY A 114 3.37 14.47 11.21
CA GLY A 114 4.15 13.24 11.39
C GLY A 114 4.90 12.76 10.13
N GLU A 115 5.44 11.55 10.20
CA GLU A 115 6.25 10.93 9.15
C GLU A 115 6.00 9.42 9.10
N ALA A 116 5.97 8.85 7.90
CA ALA A 116 5.93 7.40 7.72
C ALA A 116 7.27 6.76 8.11
N PRO A 117 7.29 5.56 8.70
CA PRO A 117 6.14 4.67 8.92
C PRO A 117 5.38 4.90 10.24
N TYR A 118 5.87 5.80 11.10
CA TYR A 118 5.33 6.04 12.45
C TYR A 118 3.95 6.69 12.43
N TYR A 119 3.72 7.60 11.50
CA TYR A 119 2.42 8.19 11.22
C TYR A 119 2.09 8.01 9.74
N THR A 120 0.92 7.44 9.49
CA THR A 120 0.20 7.54 8.22
C THR A 120 -1.25 7.87 8.53
N GLN A 121 -1.95 8.50 7.59
CA GLN A 121 -3.37 8.78 7.75
C GLN A 121 -4.15 7.48 8.03
N THR A 122 -3.81 6.41 7.33
CA THR A 122 -4.38 5.06 7.52
C THR A 122 -4.10 4.51 8.91
N ARG A 123 -2.86 4.59 9.41
CA ARG A 123 -2.52 4.15 10.77
C ARG A 123 -3.33 4.91 11.82
N CYS A 124 -3.42 6.23 11.70
CA CYS A 124 -4.22 7.08 12.59
C CYS A 124 -5.69 6.62 12.65
N ARG A 125 -6.30 6.38 11.48
CA ARG A 125 -7.69 5.93 11.37
C ARG A 125 -7.90 4.56 12.01
N VAL A 126 -7.06 3.58 11.65
CA VAL A 126 -7.19 2.21 12.17
C VAL A 126 -6.95 2.17 13.68
N GLU A 127 -5.94 2.86 14.19
CA GLU A 127 -5.67 2.91 15.64
C GLU A 127 -6.82 3.58 16.41
N CYS A 128 -7.44 4.62 15.86
CA CYS A 128 -8.61 5.27 16.46
C CYS A 128 -9.82 4.31 16.50
N ILE A 129 -10.13 3.63 15.40
CA ILE A 129 -11.23 2.64 15.37
C ILE A 129 -10.96 1.51 16.35
N ASN A 130 -9.72 1.01 16.41
CA ASN A 130 -9.34 -0.03 17.36
C ASN A 130 -9.55 0.42 18.81
N GLN A 131 -9.25 1.68 19.15
CA GLN A 131 -9.52 2.21 20.49
C GLN A 131 -11.02 2.22 20.82
N VAL A 132 -11.88 2.60 19.88
CA VAL A 132 -13.34 2.59 20.07
C VAL A 132 -13.84 1.16 20.27
N VAL A 133 -13.36 0.22 19.45
CA VAL A 133 -13.71 -1.20 19.56
C VAL A 133 -13.26 -1.80 20.89
N GLN A 134 -12.04 -1.52 21.34
CA GLN A 134 -11.56 -1.98 22.64
C GLN A 134 -12.41 -1.43 23.80
N GLN A 135 -12.83 -0.17 23.73
CA GLN A 135 -13.65 0.47 24.76
C GLN A 135 -15.09 -0.06 24.78
N GLN A 136 -15.72 -0.25 23.62
CA GLN A 136 -17.13 -0.62 23.52
C GLN A 136 -17.36 -2.13 23.48
N CYS A 137 -16.57 -2.87 22.70
CA CYS A 137 -16.74 -4.31 22.48
C CYS A 137 -15.82 -5.19 23.34
N GLN A 138 -14.91 -4.59 24.12
CA GLN A 138 -14.02 -5.31 25.05
C GLN A 138 -13.20 -6.44 24.38
N CYS A 139 -12.78 -6.22 23.13
CA CYS A 139 -11.94 -7.12 22.36
C CYS A 139 -11.04 -6.33 21.40
N ARG A 140 -10.02 -6.98 20.83
CA ARG A 140 -9.13 -6.36 19.83
C ARG A 140 -9.31 -6.96 18.44
N ARG A 141 -9.21 -6.11 17.40
CA ARG A 141 -9.26 -6.52 15.99
C ARG A 141 -7.90 -7.07 15.55
N TYR A 142 -7.87 -7.87 14.49
CA TYR A 142 -6.62 -8.34 13.88
C TYR A 142 -5.75 -7.22 13.29
N THR A 143 -6.36 -6.08 13.00
CA THR A 143 -5.68 -4.86 12.54
C THR A 143 -4.99 -4.09 13.65
N ASP A 144 -5.14 -4.52 14.91
CA ASP A 144 -4.48 -3.90 16.04
C ASP A 144 -3.00 -4.32 16.07
N SER A 145 -2.13 -3.41 15.62
CA SER A 145 -0.69 -3.63 15.58
C SER A 145 -0.01 -3.45 16.95
N LYS A 146 -0.76 -3.18 18.02
CA LYS A 146 -0.19 -3.05 19.36
C LYS A 146 0.01 -4.44 19.97
N ASP A 147 1.22 -4.71 20.44
CA ASP A 147 1.57 -5.90 21.23
C ASP A 147 1.01 -5.83 22.67
N ASP A 148 -0.20 -5.31 22.82
CA ASP A 148 -0.89 -5.25 24.11
C ASP A 148 -1.88 -6.41 24.20
N ASP A 149 -1.52 -7.42 24.99
CA ASP A 149 -2.31 -8.63 25.23
C ASP A 149 -3.40 -8.42 26.30
N ALA A 150 -3.71 -7.18 26.68
CA ALA A 150 -4.74 -6.89 27.68
C ALA A 150 -6.14 -7.40 27.28
N LEU A 151 -6.43 -7.52 25.98
CA LEU A 151 -7.74 -7.96 25.47
C LEU A 151 -7.59 -9.14 24.48
N PRO A 152 -8.52 -10.11 24.51
CA PRO A 152 -8.56 -11.18 23.52
C PRO A 152 -8.96 -10.64 22.15
N TYR A 153 -8.57 -11.37 21.09
CA TYR A 153 -9.09 -11.09 19.75
C TYR A 153 -10.62 -11.22 19.73
N CYS A 154 -11.28 -10.34 18.99
CA CYS A 154 -12.72 -10.43 18.77
C CYS A 154 -13.07 -11.76 18.10
N ASP A 155 -14.11 -12.42 18.61
CA ASP A 155 -14.65 -13.63 17.99
C ASP A 155 -15.27 -13.25 16.62
N THR A 156 -14.93 -14.03 15.59
CA THR A 156 -15.42 -13.83 14.23
C THR A 156 -16.71 -14.60 13.96
N SER A 157 -17.18 -15.41 14.92
CA SER A 157 -18.47 -16.07 14.82
C SER A 157 -19.60 -15.05 14.78
N ILE A 158 -20.48 -15.18 13.78
CA ILE A 158 -21.66 -14.33 13.58
C ILE A 158 -22.57 -14.33 14.81
N THR A 159 -22.54 -15.39 15.62
CA THR A 159 -23.37 -15.52 16.83
C THR A 159 -22.74 -14.85 18.06
N SER A 160 -21.53 -14.29 17.95
CA SER A 160 -20.86 -13.68 19.09
C SER A 160 -21.32 -12.22 19.26
N ALA A 161 -21.56 -11.82 20.52
CA ALA A 161 -21.92 -10.43 20.84
C ALA A 161 -20.81 -9.43 20.43
N ASN A 162 -19.56 -9.87 20.46
CA ASN A 162 -18.41 -9.05 20.05
C ASN A 162 -18.41 -8.79 18.54
N TYR A 163 -18.79 -9.79 17.72
CA TYR A 163 -18.89 -9.61 16.27
C TYR A 163 -19.95 -8.57 15.90
N GLU A 164 -21.16 -8.67 16.47
CA GLU A 164 -22.25 -7.72 16.22
C GLU A 164 -21.85 -6.29 16.63
N CYS A 165 -21.23 -6.13 17.80
CA CYS A 165 -20.72 -4.84 18.28
C CYS A 165 -19.68 -4.23 17.31
N VAL A 166 -18.71 -5.02 16.85
CA VAL A 166 -17.69 -4.54 15.88
C VAL A 166 -18.35 -4.13 14.56
N LEU A 167 -19.32 -4.91 14.07
CA LEU A 167 -20.04 -4.58 12.84
C LEU A 167 -20.81 -3.26 12.96
N GLU A 168 -21.43 -2.98 14.10
CA GLU A 168 -22.14 -1.71 14.31
C GLU A 168 -21.19 -0.51 14.28
N ILE A 169 -20.01 -0.63 14.89
CA ILE A 169 -18.96 0.40 14.84
C ILE A 169 -18.46 0.60 13.40
N LEU A 170 -18.26 -0.48 12.65
CA LEU A 170 -17.81 -0.39 11.26
C LEU A 170 -18.84 0.25 10.34
N LYS A 171 -20.14 0.07 10.59
CA LYS A 171 -21.20 0.76 9.85
C LYS A 171 -21.18 2.27 10.06
N THR A 172 -20.68 2.75 11.20
CA THR A 172 -20.54 4.18 11.52
C THR A 172 -19.11 4.70 11.28
N GLU A 173 -18.25 3.94 10.58
CA GLU A 173 -16.85 4.32 10.35
C GLU A 173 -16.73 5.70 9.67
N GLY A 174 -17.65 6.04 8.77
CA GLY A 174 -17.68 7.36 8.13
C GLY A 174 -17.86 8.52 9.12
N GLU A 175 -18.69 8.36 10.15
CA GLU A 175 -18.90 9.37 11.19
C GLU A 175 -17.71 9.39 12.18
N LEU A 176 -17.15 8.21 12.47
CA LEU A 176 -15.96 8.07 13.30
C LEU A 176 -14.73 8.73 12.66
N GLN A 177 -14.63 8.77 11.33
CA GLN A 177 -13.52 9.45 10.66
C GLN A 177 -13.42 10.93 11.03
N ASP A 178 -14.55 11.64 11.14
CA ASP A 178 -14.57 13.04 11.57
C ASP A 178 -14.15 13.19 13.04
N ALA A 179 -14.57 12.24 13.89
CA ALA A 179 -14.22 12.21 15.31
C ALA A 179 -12.73 11.92 15.56
N CYS A 180 -12.10 11.07 14.73
CA CYS A 180 -10.71 10.65 14.86
C CYS A 180 -9.69 11.74 14.49
N GLN A 181 -10.12 12.86 13.88
CA GLN A 181 -9.25 13.99 13.50
C GLN A 181 -8.04 13.63 12.62
N CYS A 182 -8.10 12.51 11.89
CA CYS A 182 -7.02 12.03 11.00
C CYS A 182 -7.08 12.71 9.61
N ASN A 183 -7.18 14.04 9.59
CA ASN A 183 -7.47 14.81 8.37
C ASN A 183 -6.22 15.21 7.58
N LEU A 184 -5.04 15.01 8.15
CA LEU A 184 -3.77 15.40 7.56
C LEU A 184 -2.98 14.17 7.09
N PRO A 185 -2.38 14.20 5.90
CA PRO A 185 -1.45 13.17 5.46
C PRO A 185 -0.09 13.32 6.17
N SER A 186 0.77 12.33 6.00
CA SER A 186 2.15 12.37 6.50
C SER A 186 2.97 13.45 5.80
N CYS A 187 3.87 14.12 6.52
CA CYS A 187 4.75 15.12 5.91
C CYS A 187 5.86 14.49 5.05
N ILE A 188 6.37 13.34 5.47
CA ILE A 188 7.24 12.48 4.66
C ILE A 188 6.55 11.13 4.49
N GLN A 189 6.41 10.69 3.25
CA GLN A 189 5.90 9.36 2.94
C GLN A 189 6.43 8.89 1.58
N THR A 190 6.68 7.60 1.46
CA THR A 190 6.91 6.93 0.18
C THR A 190 5.67 6.13 -0.21
N GLU A 191 5.20 6.31 -1.44
CA GLU A 191 4.12 5.52 -2.03
C GLU A 191 4.61 4.81 -3.30
N TYR A 192 3.91 3.74 -3.66
CA TYR A 192 4.20 2.93 -4.84
C TYR A 192 2.96 2.90 -5.73
N GLU A 193 3.01 3.67 -6.80
CA GLU A 193 2.00 3.67 -7.84
C GLU A 193 2.32 2.55 -8.83
N GLY A 194 1.31 1.90 -9.38
CA GLY A 194 1.51 0.69 -10.15
C GLY A 194 0.56 0.58 -11.33
N GLN A 195 1.01 -0.12 -12.35
CA GLN A 195 0.21 -0.50 -13.50
C GLN A 195 0.33 -2.00 -13.74
N ILE A 196 -0.80 -2.63 -14.07
CA ILE A 196 -0.85 -4.04 -14.43
C ILE A 196 -0.82 -4.16 -15.95
N SER A 197 -0.05 -5.11 -16.43
CA SER A 197 -0.03 -5.55 -17.83
C SER A 197 -0.05 -7.06 -17.85
N ASP A 198 -0.91 -7.65 -18.68
CA ASP A 198 -1.09 -9.09 -18.74
C ASP A 198 -0.65 -9.63 -20.09
N ILE A 199 -0.10 -10.84 -20.08
CA ILE A 199 0.22 -11.61 -21.27
C ILE A 199 -0.21 -13.06 -21.09
N ASP A 200 -0.77 -13.64 -22.15
CA ASP A 200 -1.21 -15.02 -22.14
C ASP A 200 -0.03 -15.98 -22.17
N PHE A 201 -0.19 -17.14 -21.54
CA PHE A 201 0.74 -18.23 -21.73
C PHE A 201 0.73 -18.70 -23.19
N SER A 202 1.92 -18.81 -23.78
CA SER A 202 2.04 -19.32 -25.15
C SER A 202 1.66 -20.81 -25.22
N ASN A 203 1.13 -21.24 -26.36
CA ASN A 203 0.84 -22.66 -26.60
C ASN A 203 2.08 -23.55 -26.41
N VAL A 204 3.25 -23.08 -26.85
CA VAL A 204 4.52 -23.80 -26.67
C VAL A 204 4.85 -23.99 -25.19
N PHE A 205 4.61 -22.98 -24.36
CA PHE A 205 4.82 -23.09 -22.92
C PHE A 205 3.84 -24.11 -22.31
N LEU A 206 2.56 -24.03 -22.66
CA LEU A 206 1.54 -24.95 -22.15
C LEU A 206 1.84 -26.41 -22.56
N GLU A 207 2.24 -26.66 -23.81
CA GLU A 207 2.58 -28.00 -24.29
C GLU A 207 3.84 -28.60 -23.62
N ASN A 208 4.77 -27.76 -23.18
CA ASN A 208 6.05 -28.19 -22.60
C ASN A 208 6.13 -28.00 -21.07
N PHE A 209 5.04 -27.61 -20.42
CA PHE A 209 5.02 -27.49 -18.97
C PHE A 209 5.10 -28.87 -18.31
N ASP A 210 5.87 -28.97 -17.22
CA ASP A 210 6.09 -30.22 -16.51
C ASP A 210 4.92 -30.57 -15.57
N TYR A 211 3.80 -30.96 -16.17
CA TYR A 211 2.56 -31.29 -15.45
C TYR A 211 2.73 -32.43 -14.44
N GLU A 212 3.59 -33.41 -14.73
CA GLU A 212 3.81 -34.58 -13.86
C GLU A 212 4.50 -34.20 -12.56
N SER A 213 5.58 -33.40 -12.62
CA SER A 213 6.30 -32.97 -11.41
C SER A 213 5.45 -32.12 -10.48
N PHE A 214 4.51 -31.34 -11.03
CA PHE A 214 3.56 -30.54 -10.23
C PHE A 214 2.27 -31.28 -9.91
N ASN A 215 2.09 -32.53 -10.38
CA ASN A 215 0.87 -33.31 -10.24
C ASN A 215 -0.39 -32.50 -10.62
N THR A 216 -0.35 -31.84 -11.78
CA THR A 216 -1.38 -30.89 -12.23
C THR A 216 -1.76 -31.13 -13.69
N THR A 217 -2.74 -30.39 -14.21
CA THR A 217 -3.18 -30.44 -15.62
C THR A 217 -3.12 -29.07 -16.25
N GLN A 218 -3.21 -29.00 -17.58
CA GLN A 218 -3.27 -27.70 -18.27
C GLN A 218 -4.49 -26.88 -17.86
N GLU A 219 -5.65 -27.52 -17.73
CA GLU A 219 -6.88 -26.87 -17.26
C GLU A 219 -6.70 -26.32 -15.85
N TYR A 220 -6.17 -27.13 -14.92
CA TYR A 220 -5.90 -26.69 -13.56
C TYR A 220 -4.92 -25.51 -13.51
N LEU A 221 -3.86 -25.54 -14.32
CA LEU A 221 -2.89 -24.44 -14.41
C LEU A 221 -3.57 -23.14 -14.84
N LEU A 222 -4.45 -23.20 -15.86
CA LEU A 222 -5.13 -22.02 -16.37
C LEU A 222 -6.15 -21.46 -15.36
N ASP A 223 -6.76 -22.33 -14.55
CA ASP A 223 -7.74 -21.90 -13.56
C ASP A 223 -7.11 -21.50 -12.21
N ASN A 224 -5.98 -22.08 -11.82
CA ASN A 224 -5.45 -21.89 -10.45
C ASN A 224 -4.11 -21.18 -10.38
N TYR A 225 -3.26 -21.25 -11.41
CA TYR A 225 -1.91 -20.73 -11.32
C TYR A 225 -1.84 -19.28 -11.79
N ILE A 226 -1.14 -18.47 -10.99
CA ILE A 226 -0.83 -17.07 -11.27
C ILE A 226 0.68 -16.91 -11.31
N SER A 227 1.21 -16.45 -12.45
CA SER A 227 2.58 -15.94 -12.54
C SER A 227 2.53 -14.43 -12.50
N VAL A 228 3.15 -13.80 -11.49
CA VAL A 228 3.23 -12.34 -11.44
C VAL A 228 4.66 -11.88 -11.21
N THR A 229 5.07 -10.90 -12.00
CA THR A 229 6.34 -10.20 -11.85
C THR A 229 6.07 -8.78 -11.35
N ILE A 230 6.69 -8.41 -10.24
CA ILE A 230 6.61 -7.09 -9.60
C ILE A 230 7.98 -6.44 -9.74
N ASN A 231 8.05 -5.35 -10.51
CA ASN A 231 9.29 -4.61 -10.67
C ASN A 231 9.03 -3.12 -10.88
N TYR A 232 10.07 -2.28 -10.79
CA TYR A 232 9.98 -0.89 -11.18
C TYR A 232 9.91 -0.72 -12.70
N ASP A 233 9.10 0.24 -13.15
CA ASP A 233 9.02 0.67 -14.54
C ASP A 233 10.38 1.22 -15.03
N ARG A 234 11.06 1.97 -14.16
CA ARG A 234 12.35 2.61 -14.36
C ARG A 234 13.08 2.66 -13.02
N LEU A 235 14.42 2.62 -13.06
CA LEU A 235 15.25 2.80 -11.85
C LEU A 235 15.39 4.29 -11.48
N GLN A 236 14.26 4.98 -11.38
CA GLN A 236 14.14 6.34 -10.92
C GLN A 236 12.96 6.43 -9.95
N TYR A 237 12.94 7.47 -9.15
CA TYR A 237 11.80 7.78 -8.31
C TYR A 237 11.36 9.21 -8.58
N GLU A 238 10.09 9.49 -8.36
CA GLU A 238 9.55 10.83 -8.39
C GLU A 238 9.59 11.43 -6.99
N GLU A 239 9.95 12.69 -6.89
CA GLU A 239 9.95 13.43 -5.63
C GLU A 239 9.02 14.64 -5.78
N LEU A 240 7.97 14.67 -4.96
CA LEU A 240 6.97 15.71 -4.91
C LEU A 240 7.22 16.57 -3.67
N THR A 241 7.90 17.70 -3.88
CA THR A 241 8.28 18.63 -2.82
C THR A 241 7.41 19.88 -2.85
N GLU A 242 6.71 20.14 -1.75
CA GLU A 242 5.96 21.38 -1.58
C GLU A 242 6.93 22.52 -1.20
N THR A 243 6.89 23.59 -2.00
CA THR A 243 7.67 24.80 -1.74
C THR A 243 6.77 26.02 -1.74
N LYS A 244 7.16 27.04 -0.98
CA LYS A 244 6.41 28.29 -0.90
C LYS A 244 6.42 28.97 -2.26
N ALA A 245 5.24 29.33 -2.76
CA ALA A 245 5.11 30.01 -4.06
C ALA A 245 5.82 31.37 -4.11
N MET A 246 6.00 32.02 -2.96
CA MET A 246 6.67 33.31 -2.86
C MET A 246 7.46 33.38 -1.55
N THR A 247 8.72 33.80 -1.63
CA THR A 247 9.52 34.10 -0.44
C THR A 247 9.24 35.52 0.06
N PHE A 248 9.73 35.85 1.26
CA PHE A 248 9.63 37.22 1.76
C PHE A 248 10.39 38.24 0.88
N ALA A 249 11.52 37.82 0.31
CA ALA A 249 12.29 38.64 -0.62
C ALA A 249 11.50 38.91 -1.92
N ASP A 250 10.84 37.88 -2.45
CA ASP A 250 10.00 38.01 -3.64
C ASP A 250 8.82 38.96 -3.38
N LEU A 251 8.20 38.88 -2.20
CA LEU A 251 7.14 39.79 -1.79
C LEU A 251 7.63 41.25 -1.75
N LEU A 252 8.77 41.51 -1.12
CA LEU A 252 9.35 42.85 -1.06
C LEU A 252 9.72 43.36 -2.46
N GLY A 253 10.26 42.50 -3.31
CA GLY A 253 10.55 42.81 -4.71
C GLY A 253 9.28 43.18 -5.49
N ALA A 254 8.19 42.44 -5.31
CA ALA A 254 6.91 42.71 -5.98
C ALA A 254 6.29 44.04 -5.52
N ILE A 255 6.32 44.33 -4.21
CA ILE A 255 5.85 45.60 -3.65
C ILE A 255 6.72 46.76 -4.17
N GLY A 256 8.04 46.65 -4.02
CA GLY A 256 8.97 47.68 -4.47
C GLY A 256 8.92 47.93 -5.97
N GLY A 257 8.79 46.87 -6.77
CA GLY A 257 8.62 46.95 -8.21
C GLY A 257 7.32 47.66 -8.60
N SER A 258 6.20 47.33 -7.93
CA SER A 258 4.92 48.00 -8.17
C SER A 258 4.96 49.47 -7.79
N MET A 259 5.51 49.80 -6.62
CA MET A 259 5.64 51.19 -6.16
C MET A 259 6.57 52.02 -7.05
N GLY A 260 7.71 51.46 -7.43
CA GLY A 260 8.66 52.10 -8.35
C GLY A 260 8.07 52.31 -9.75
N PHE A 261 7.29 51.36 -10.25
CA PHE A 261 6.67 51.46 -11.58
C PHE A 261 5.53 52.48 -11.64
N PHE A 262 4.58 52.43 -10.68
CA PHE A 262 3.40 53.28 -10.74
C PHE A 262 3.62 54.70 -10.19
N LEU A 263 4.44 54.82 -9.14
CA LEU A 263 4.58 56.07 -8.39
C LEU A 263 5.99 56.65 -8.50
N GLY A 264 6.98 55.90 -8.99
CA GLY A 264 8.38 56.34 -9.01
C GLY A 264 8.99 56.50 -7.62
N ILE A 265 8.34 55.98 -6.58
CA ILE A 265 8.76 56.13 -5.19
C ILE A 265 9.60 54.93 -4.75
N SER A 266 10.61 55.22 -3.93
CA SER A 266 11.43 54.22 -3.26
C SER A 266 11.18 54.23 -1.75
N MET A 267 11.74 53.27 -1.01
CA MET A 267 11.67 53.29 0.46
C MET A 267 12.28 54.58 1.03
N LEU A 268 13.33 55.13 0.40
CA LEU A 268 13.92 56.40 0.81
C LEU A 268 12.95 57.58 0.62
N SER A 269 12.14 57.55 -0.43
CA SER A 269 11.12 58.58 -0.72
C SER A 269 10.00 58.63 0.32
N ILE A 270 9.85 57.61 1.18
CA ILE A 270 8.85 57.59 2.26
C ILE A 270 9.36 58.30 3.52
N PHE A 271 10.68 58.32 3.72
CA PHE A 271 11.34 58.90 4.89
C PHE A 271 11.90 60.31 4.64
N GLU A 272 11.83 60.81 3.41
CA GLU A 272 12.11 62.20 3.02
C GLU A 272 10.91 63.11 3.34
#